data_AF-F7K0Z4-F1
#
_entry.id   AF-F7K0Z4-F1
#
_cell.length_a   1.000
_cell.length_b   1.000
_cell.length_c   1.000
_cell.angle_alpha   90.00
_cell.angle_beta   90.00
_cell.angle_gamma   90.00
#
_symmetry.space_group_name_H-M   'P 1'
#
loop_
_entity.id
_entity.type
_entity.pdbx_description
1 polymer ?
#
loop_
_entity_poly.entity_id
_entity_poly.type
_entity_poly.pdbx_seq_one_letter_code
_entity_poly.pdbx_strand_id
1 'polypeptide(L)'
;MEKARNDELYRALKEKDYSDDFCREIAYNQIRTDYTATRMLGYLYRTSNPRAEDVVDEMLAIFSDRDAVMQKKELEHAQATINQIYRDGL
;
A
#
# COMPACT_ATOMS: atom_id res chain seq x y z
N MET A 1 -2.52 9.02 -14.22
CA MET A 1 -3.68 8.61 -13.39
C MET A 1 -3.32 8.58 -11.90
N GLU A 2 -2.09 8.24 -11.53
CA GLU A 2 -1.58 8.15 -10.15
C GLU A 2 -1.84 9.38 -9.26
N LYS A 3 -1.75 10.60 -9.80
CA LYS A 3 -2.03 11.82 -9.02
C LYS A 3 -3.45 11.89 -8.47
N ALA A 4 -4.45 11.38 -9.21
CA ALA A 4 -5.86 11.53 -8.81
C ALA A 4 -6.18 10.77 -7.51
N ARG A 5 -5.58 9.58 -7.31
CA ARG A 5 -5.83 8.79 -6.10
C ARG A 5 -5.07 9.32 -4.90
N ASN A 6 -3.83 9.77 -5.11
CA ASN A 6 -3.05 10.42 -4.06
C ASN A 6 -3.69 11.76 -3.62
N ASP A 7 -4.27 12.52 -4.55
CA ASP A 7 -5.02 13.73 -4.23
C ASP A 7 -6.29 13.44 -3.41
N GLU A 8 -6.99 12.34 -3.70
CA GLU A 8 -8.13 11.89 -2.89
C GLU A 8 -7.67 11.51 -1.47
N LEU A 9 -6.57 10.76 -1.36
CA LEU A 9 -6.00 10.38 -0.07
C LEU A 9 -5.59 11.62 0.75
N TYR A 10 -4.95 12.59 0.10
CA TYR A 10 -4.61 13.87 0.72
C TYR A 10 -5.86 14.57 1.27
N ARG A 11 -6.93 14.66 0.47
CA ARG A 11 -8.19 15.29 0.90
C ARG A 11 -8.82 14.56 2.07
N ALA A 12 -8.87 13.23 2.04
CA ALA A 12 -9.41 12.42 3.13
C ALA A 12 -8.63 12.61 4.45
N LEU A 13 -7.31 12.80 4.38
CA LEU A 13 -6.49 13.13 5.54
C LEU A 13 -6.76 14.56 6.05
N LYS A 14 -6.89 15.54 5.14
CA LYS A 14 -7.23 16.92 5.50
C LYS A 14 -8.61 17.06 6.14
N GLU A 15 -9.60 16.29 5.68
CA GLU A 15 -10.95 16.25 6.25
C GLU A 15 -10.97 15.76 7.71
N LYS A 16 -9.94 15.03 8.12
CA LYS A 16 -9.74 14.56 9.51
C LYS A 16 -8.85 15.49 10.34
N ASP A 17 -8.58 16.69 9.85
CA ASP A 17 -7.85 17.75 10.56
C ASP A 17 -6.38 17.43 10.89
N TYR A 18 -5.73 16.54 10.11
CA TYR A 18 -4.28 16.35 10.23
C TYR A 18 -3.49 17.53 9.66
N SER A 19 -2.26 17.71 10.17
CA SER A 19 -1.36 18.76 9.68
C SER A 19 -1.07 18.60 8.19
N ASP A 20 -0.85 19.73 7.50
CA ASP A 20 -0.60 19.73 6.06
C ASP A 20 0.63 18.89 5.70
N ASP A 21 1.69 19.03 6.49
CA ASP A 21 2.94 18.29 6.32
C ASP A 21 2.72 16.79 6.43
N PHE A 22 1.93 16.34 7.42
CA PHE A 22 1.57 14.94 7.57
C PHE A 22 0.77 14.43 6.37
N CYS A 23 -0.22 15.21 5.92
CA CYS A 23 -1.04 14.83 4.78
C CYS A 23 -0.20 14.67 3.50
N ARG A 24 0.75 15.59 3.26
CA ARG A 24 1.65 15.51 2.10
C ARG A 24 2.60 14.34 2.19
N GLU A 25 3.17 14.11 3.37
CA GLU A 25 4.10 13.02 3.60
C GLU A 25 3.45 11.67 3.27
N ILE A 26 2.26 11.41 3.83
CA ILE A 26 1.53 10.18 3.54
C ILE A 26 1.12 10.13 2.07
N ALA A 27 0.39 11.13 1.58
CA ALA A 27 -0.24 11.04 0.26
C ALA A 27 0.74 11.07 -0.92
N TYR A 28 1.86 11.78 -0.80
CA TYR A 28 2.74 12.06 -1.95
C TYR A 28 4.15 11.48 -1.82
N ASN A 29 4.67 11.25 -0.60
CA ASN A 29 6.04 10.76 -0.41
C ASN A 29 6.07 9.26 -0.08
N GLN A 30 5.15 8.78 0.75
CA GLN A 30 5.13 7.38 1.19
C GLN A 30 4.33 6.46 0.26
N ILE A 31 3.19 6.93 -0.25
CA ILE A 31 2.26 6.12 -1.05
C ILE A 31 2.70 6.07 -2.52
N ARG A 32 3.23 4.92 -2.93
CA ARG A 32 3.85 4.71 -4.25
C ARG A 32 2.95 4.11 -5.33
N THR A 33 1.76 3.64 -4.97
CA THR A 33 0.88 2.95 -5.93
C THR A 33 -0.59 3.23 -5.64
N ASP A 34 -1.42 3.21 -6.69
CA ASP A 34 -2.88 3.30 -6.58
C ASP A 34 -3.48 2.22 -5.67
N TYR A 35 -2.88 1.03 -5.63
CA TYR A 35 -3.29 -0.06 -4.74
C TYR A 35 -3.16 0.34 -3.27
N THR A 36 -1.97 0.82 -2.87
CA THR A 36 -1.73 1.28 -1.49
C THR A 36 -2.63 2.47 -1.15
N ALA A 37 -2.78 3.44 -2.07
CA ALA A 37 -3.65 4.60 -1.86
C ALA A 37 -5.11 4.18 -1.64
N THR A 38 -5.61 3.22 -2.43
CA THR A 38 -6.98 2.68 -2.30
C THR A 38 -7.19 1.99 -0.94
N ARG A 39 -6.19 1.25 -0.46
CA ARG A 39 -6.25 0.59 0.85
C ARG A 39 -6.30 1.60 1.99
N MET A 40 -5.44 2.63 1.94
CA MET A 40 -5.44 3.74 2.90
C MET A 40 -6.77 4.49 2.92
N LEU A 41 -7.32 4.83 1.75
CA LEU A 41 -8.65 5.45 1.65
C LEU A 41 -9.74 4.58 2.29
N GLY A 42 -9.71 3.27 2.02
CA GLY A 42 -10.62 2.33 2.65
C GLY A 42 -10.55 2.35 4.18
N TYR A 43 -9.34 2.41 4.74
CA TYR A 43 -9.16 2.56 6.19
C TYR A 43 -9.74 3.88 6.71
N LEU A 44 -9.38 5.01 6.09
CA LEU A 44 -9.82 6.33 6.51
C LEU A 44 -11.35 6.51 6.45
N TYR A 45 -12.02 5.87 5.48
CA TYR A 45 -13.48 5.91 5.37
C TYR A 45 -14.20 5.04 6.40
N ARG A 46 -13.55 4.01 6.96
CA ARG A 46 -14.13 3.15 8.01
C ARG A 46 -13.79 3.63 9.42
N THR A 47 -12.70 4.36 9.57
CA THR A 47 -12.20 4.83 10.87
C THR A 47 -12.54 6.30 11.06
N SER A 48 -13.41 6.62 12.03
CA SER A 48 -13.95 7.97 12.19
C SER A 48 -12.88 9.00 12.55
N ASN A 49 -12.08 8.75 13.60
CA ASN A 49 -11.08 9.71 14.09
C ASN A 49 -9.79 9.00 14.54
N PRO A 50 -9.01 8.38 13.61
CA PRO A 50 -7.76 7.74 13.98
C PRO A 50 -6.74 8.77 14.46
N ARG A 51 -5.84 8.38 15.35
CA ARG A 51 -4.65 9.20 15.63
C ARG A 51 -3.70 9.10 14.45
N ALA A 52 -2.78 10.06 14.32
CA ALA A 52 -1.75 10.00 13.29
C ALA A 52 -0.93 8.69 13.37
N GLU A 53 -0.67 8.21 14.60
CA GLU A 53 -0.04 6.92 14.87
C GLU A 53 -0.81 5.76 14.24
N ASP A 54 -2.13 5.71 14.43
CA ASP A 54 -2.98 4.62 13.91
C ASP A 54 -3.02 4.63 12.37
N VAL A 55 -2.92 5.81 11.74
CA VAL A 55 -2.81 5.96 10.28
C VAL A 55 -1.46 5.44 9.78
N VAL A 56 -0.37 5.73 10.50
CA VAL A 56 0.98 5.24 10.15
C VAL A 56 1.06 3.72 10.33
N ASP A 57 0.49 3.19 11.40
CA ASP A 57 0.46 1.75 11.66
C ASP A 57 -0.29 1.00 10.55
N GLU A 58 -1.46 1.52 10.12
CA GLU A 58 -2.19 0.95 8.99
C GLU A 58 -1.36 1.01 7.69
N MET A 59 -0.68 2.12 7.44
CA MET A 59 0.18 2.26 6.26
C MET A 59 1.30 1.21 6.25
N LEU A 60 1.96 1.00 7.39
CA LEU A 60 3.01 -0.01 7.55
C LEU A 60 2.45 -1.43 7.38
N ALA A 61 1.26 -1.71 7.90
CA ALA A 61 0.57 -2.98 7.71
C ALA A 61 0.30 -3.25 6.22
N ILE A 62 -0.20 -2.26 5.48
CA ILE A 62 -0.46 -2.37 4.03
C ILE A 62 0.85 -2.62 3.26
N PHE A 63 1.96 -1.98 3.63
CA PHE A 63 3.26 -2.23 3.02
C PHE A 63 3.76 -3.64 3.28
N SER A 64 3.64 -4.11 4.52
CA SER A 64 4.02 -5.47 4.90
C SER A 64 3.22 -6.52 4.13
N ASP A 65 1.90 -6.34 4.01
CA ASP A 65 1.03 -7.23 3.24
C ASP A 65 1.44 -7.30 1.76
N ARG A 66 1.75 -6.14 1.16
CA ARG A 66 2.21 -6.08 -0.24
C ARG A 66 3.52 -6.87 -0.41
N ASP A 67 4.47 -6.68 0.49
CA ASP A 67 5.79 -7.29 0.38
C ASP A 67 5.71 -8.81 0.58
N ALA A 68 4.88 -9.28 1.52
CA ALA A 68 4.60 -10.70 1.69
C ALA A 68 3.99 -11.35 0.43
N VAL A 69 3.07 -10.65 -0.24
CA VAL A 69 2.47 -11.13 -1.50
C VAL A 69 3.50 -11.18 -2.63
N MET A 70 4.37 -10.17 -2.75
CA MET A 70 5.42 -10.14 -3.76
C MET A 70 6.42 -11.28 -3.55
N GLN A 71 6.90 -11.45 -2.31
CA GLN A 71 7.82 -12.53 -1.96
C GLN A 71 7.23 -13.91 -2.26
N LYS A 72 5.95 -14.13 -1.94
CA LYS A 72 5.26 -15.38 -2.26
C LYS A 72 5.23 -15.65 -3.76
N LYS A 73 4.93 -14.64 -4.58
CA LYS A 73 4.90 -14.77 -6.05
C LYS A 73 6.27 -15.07 -6.64
N GLU A 74 7.32 -14.46 -6.11
CA GLU A 74 8.70 -14.74 -6.54
C GLU A 74 9.09 -16.19 -6.24
N LEU A 75 8.74 -16.70 -5.06
CA LEU A 75 8.98 -18.10 -4.70
C LEU A 75 8.18 -19.07 -5.58
N GLU A 76 6.91 -18.77 -5.85
CA GLU A 76 6.08 -19.56 -6.77
C GLU A 76 6.65 -19.57 -8.20
N HIS A 77 7.15 -18.44 -8.69
CA HIS A 77 7.79 -18.32 -9.99
C HIS A 77 9.11 -19.11 -10.07
N ALA A 78 9.95 -19.00 -9.03
CA ALA A 78 11.18 -19.78 -8.93
C ALA A 78 10.89 -21.29 -8.92
N GLN A 79 9.88 -21.72 -8.16
CA GLN A 79 9.46 -23.12 -8.12
C GLN A 79 8.90 -23.59 -9.48
N ALA A 80 8.13 -22.76 -10.18
CA ALA A 80 7.62 -23.08 -11.51
C ALA A 80 8.77 -23.22 -12.53
N THR A 81 9.79 -22.36 -12.44
CA THR A 81 10.98 -22.43 -13.29
C THR A 81 11.79 -23.71 -13.03
N ILE A 82 11.99 -24.06 -11.75
CA ILE A 82 12.65 -25.33 -11.37
C ILE A 82 11.85 -26.52 -11.91
N ASN A 83 10.52 -26.53 -11.72
CA ASN A 83 9.66 -27.61 -12.21
C ASN A 83 9.66 -27.72 -13.75
N GLN A 84 9.80 -26.60 -14.46
CA GLN A 84 9.94 -26.59 -15.92
C GLN A 84 11.24 -27.28 -16.35
N ILE A 85 12.36 -26.98 -15.70
CA ILE A 85 13.66 -27.64 -15.96
C ILE A 85 13.57 -29.15 -15.68
N TYR A 86 12.90 -29.55 -14.60
CA TYR A 86 12.69 -30.97 -14.30
C TYR A 86 11.75 -31.68 -15.30
N ARG A 87 10.78 -30.98 -15.92
CA ARG A 87 9.85 -31.55 -16.92
C ARG A 87 10.42 -31.59 -18.32
N ASP A 88 11.15 -30.56 -18.71
CA ASP A 88 11.69 -30.43 -20.07
C ASP A 88 13.03 -31.16 -20.23
N GLY A 89 13.66 -31.56 -19.12
CA GLY A 89 14.92 -32.30 -19.12
C GLY A 89 16.13 -31.41 -19.49
N LEU A 90 17.31 -31.79 -19.00
CA LEU A 90 18.59 -31.27 -19.51
C LEU A 90 18.89 -31.85 -20.90
#